data_AF-M5FEX3-F1
#
_entry.id   AF-M5FEX3-F1
#
_cell.length_a   1.000
_cell.length_b   1.000
_cell.length_c   1.000
_cell.angle_alpha   90.00
_cell.angle_beta   90.00
_cell.angle_gamma   90.00
#
_symmetry.space_group_name_H-M   'P 1'
#
loop_
_entity.id
_entity.type
_entity.pdbx_description
1 polymer ?
#
loop_
_entity_poly.entity_id
_entity_poly.type
_entity_poly.pdbx_seq_one_letter_code
_entity_poly.pdbx_strand_id
1 'polypeptide(L)'
;MSEPASPVVAAMAAATQSLRDTAKWLVGGVVATAAAVFAGSSLTSLGALDPTADQQRLLFALGGLVVGFIGLAAILGPAFRVLVVETRTVREFAVATEPEFTRVRDRLITRYQAEFPAGVNSFEGYVKAVDEAHGRLKLGGTDATDMDLVDKATADFPVFNADAGFNVVRNRFASLQCGLVFGTILAILGFGVFAWAANPPPPKSTPPAFSLTIQGKQ
;
A
#
# COMPACT_ATOMS: atom_id res chain seq x y z
N MET A 1 2.76 -4.37 -38.78
CA MET A 1 3.84 -4.09 -37.82
C MET A 1 3.30 -3.03 -36.88
N SER A 2 3.21 -3.30 -35.57
CA SER A 2 2.73 -2.32 -34.60
C SER A 2 3.78 -1.20 -34.46
N GLU A 3 3.36 0.06 -34.49
CA GLU A 3 4.28 1.17 -34.17
C GLU A 3 4.89 0.96 -32.78
N PRO A 4 6.17 1.32 -32.59
CA PRO A 4 6.79 1.23 -31.27
C PRO A 4 6.02 2.10 -30.28
N ALA A 5 5.72 1.55 -29.11
CA ALA A 5 5.05 2.31 -28.05
C ALA A 5 5.83 3.60 -27.74
N SER A 6 5.09 4.70 -27.52
CA SER A 6 5.69 5.98 -27.15
C SER A 6 6.70 5.80 -26.00
N PRO A 7 7.90 6.41 -26.07
CA PRO A 7 8.93 6.26 -25.03
C PRO A 7 8.42 6.70 -23.65
N VAL A 8 7.46 7.62 -23.60
CA VAL A 8 6.81 8.07 -22.35
C VAL A 8 5.95 6.96 -21.75
N VAL A 9 5.16 6.26 -22.57
CA VAL A 9 4.33 5.12 -22.13
C VAL A 9 5.22 4.01 -21.57
N ALA A 10 6.31 3.68 -22.28
CA ALA A 10 7.27 2.68 -21.83
C ALA A 10 7.93 3.07 -20.50
N ALA A 11 8.33 4.33 -20.33
CA ALA A 11 8.93 4.82 -19.10
C ALA A 11 7.95 4.77 -17.91
N MET A 12 6.68 5.14 -18.11
CA MET A 12 5.65 5.07 -17.06
C MET A 12 5.31 3.64 -16.66
N ALA A 13 5.27 2.71 -17.62
CA ALA A 13 5.08 1.28 -17.35
C ALA A 13 6.26 0.71 -16.54
N ALA A 14 7.50 1.04 -16.93
CA ALA A 14 8.70 0.63 -16.21
C ALA A 14 8.74 1.18 -14.78
N ALA A 15 8.40 2.46 -14.59
CA ALA A 15 8.32 3.09 -13.27
C ALA A 15 7.24 2.43 -12.39
N THR A 16 6.07 2.13 -12.96
CA THR A 16 5.00 1.41 -12.26
C THR A 16 5.46 0.01 -11.82
N GLN A 17 6.16 -0.71 -12.68
CA GLN A 17 6.71 -2.02 -12.38
C GLN A 17 7.75 -1.95 -11.25
N SER A 18 8.65 -0.97 -11.31
CA SER A 18 9.64 -0.73 -10.26
C SER A 18 8.99 -0.50 -8.89
N LEU A 19 7.94 0.33 -8.82
CA LEU A 19 7.19 0.56 -7.56
C LEU A 19 6.56 -0.72 -7.02
N ARG A 20 5.98 -1.55 -7.88
CA ARG A 20 5.39 -2.84 -7.47
C ARG A 20 6.45 -3.79 -6.95
N ASP A 21 7.58 -3.91 -7.63
CA ASP A 21 8.64 -4.81 -7.21
C ASP A 21 9.29 -4.35 -5.90
N THR A 22 9.50 -3.04 -5.71
CA THR A 22 9.89 -2.49 -4.41
C THR A 22 8.87 -2.82 -3.33
N ALA A 23 7.56 -2.67 -3.59
CA ALA A 23 6.53 -3.02 -2.62
C ALA A 23 6.56 -4.51 -2.25
N LYS A 24 6.78 -5.43 -3.21
CA LYS A 24 6.92 -6.88 -2.94
C LYS A 24 8.08 -7.15 -2.00
N TRP A 25 9.25 -6.56 -2.26
CA TRP A 25 10.44 -6.77 -1.43
C TRP A 25 10.23 -6.22 -0.01
N LEU A 26 9.61 -5.05 0.13
CA LEU A 26 9.29 -4.48 1.44
C LEU A 26 8.32 -5.36 2.23
N VAL A 27 7.25 -5.84 1.59
CA VAL A 27 6.30 -6.77 2.22
C VAL A 27 6.97 -8.07 2.62
N GLY A 28 7.77 -8.66 1.72
CA GLY A 28 8.52 -9.87 2.00
C GLY A 28 9.45 -9.71 3.20
N GLY A 29 10.17 -8.59 3.28
CA GLY A 29 11.00 -8.25 4.43
C GLY A 29 10.21 -8.14 5.74
N VAL A 30 9.11 -7.39 5.75
CA VAL A 30 8.26 -7.22 6.93
C VAL A 30 7.65 -8.55 7.40
N VAL A 31 7.14 -9.37 6.48
CA VAL A 31 6.57 -10.69 6.80
C VAL A 31 7.65 -11.63 7.33
N ALA A 32 8.85 -11.64 6.74
CA ALA A 32 9.97 -12.44 7.21
C ALA A 32 10.41 -12.02 8.62
N THR A 33 10.52 -10.71 8.90
CA THR A 33 10.83 -10.20 10.24
C THR A 33 9.75 -10.58 11.24
N ALA A 34 8.47 -10.40 10.91
CA ALA A 34 7.37 -10.79 11.78
C ALA A 34 7.40 -12.29 12.09
N ALA A 35 7.58 -13.14 11.07
CA ALA A 35 7.70 -14.59 11.26
C ALA A 35 8.89 -14.97 12.15
N ALA A 36 10.05 -14.33 11.98
CA ALA A 36 11.21 -14.56 12.83
C ALA A 36 10.96 -14.14 14.29
N VAL A 37 10.32 -12.98 14.50
CA VAL A 37 9.91 -12.53 15.84
C VAL A 37 8.96 -13.53 16.48
N PHE A 38 7.96 -14.04 15.75
CA PHE A 38 7.02 -15.03 16.29
C PHE A 38 7.69 -16.38 16.58
N ALA A 39 8.57 -16.85 15.70
CA ALA A 39 9.32 -18.08 15.90
C ALA A 39 10.25 -18.00 17.12
N GLY A 40 10.84 -16.82 17.37
CA GLY A 40 11.68 -16.58 18.55
C GLY A 40 10.88 -16.24 19.81
N SER A 41 9.67 -15.70 19.69
CA SER A 41 8.82 -15.38 20.82
C SER A 41 8.30 -16.66 21.46
N SER A 42 8.62 -16.86 22.73
CA SER A 42 8.15 -18.02 23.50
C SER A 42 6.66 -17.89 23.77
N LEU A 43 5.79 -18.13 22.78
CA LEU A 43 4.33 -18.14 22.95
C LEU A 43 3.91 -19.08 24.10
N THR A 44 4.72 -20.08 24.40
CA THR A 44 4.59 -20.98 25.55
C THR A 44 4.54 -20.26 26.90
N SER A 45 5.27 -19.15 27.11
CA SER A 45 5.29 -18.45 28.39
C SER A 45 4.01 -17.66 28.66
N LEU A 46 3.25 -17.31 27.61
CA LEU A 46 1.94 -16.70 27.78
C LEU A 46 0.95 -17.66 28.47
N GLY A 47 1.06 -18.97 28.22
CA GLY A 47 0.27 -20.00 28.89
C GLY A 47 0.67 -20.24 30.36
N ALA A 48 1.81 -19.71 30.80
CA ALA A 48 2.28 -19.83 32.17
C ALA A 48 1.81 -18.68 33.08
N LEU A 49 1.19 -17.63 32.53
CA LEU A 49 0.63 -16.53 33.30
C LEU A 49 -0.65 -16.98 34.01
N ASP A 50 -0.69 -16.83 35.33
CA ASP A 50 -1.91 -17.10 36.11
C ASP A 50 -2.94 -15.97 35.84
N PRO A 51 -4.13 -16.28 35.31
CA PRO A 51 -5.14 -15.27 35.00
C PRO A 51 -5.59 -14.45 36.22
N THR A 52 -5.48 -15.02 37.41
CA THR A 52 -5.92 -14.41 38.67
C THR A 52 -4.81 -13.60 39.34
N ALA A 53 -3.58 -14.11 39.34
CA ALA A 53 -2.45 -13.42 39.99
C ALA A 53 -1.80 -12.36 39.07
N ASP A 54 -1.78 -12.57 37.76
CA ASP A 54 -1.08 -11.73 36.78
C ASP A 54 -2.02 -10.98 35.82
N GLN A 55 -3.25 -10.68 36.25
CA GLN A 55 -4.31 -10.12 35.37
C GLN A 55 -3.86 -8.91 34.56
N GLN A 56 -3.16 -7.94 35.17
CA GLN A 56 -2.67 -6.74 34.48
C GLN A 56 -1.64 -7.08 33.39
N ARG A 57 -0.77 -8.06 33.66
CA ARG A 57 0.29 -8.46 32.73
C ARG A 57 -0.27 -9.24 31.57
N LEU A 58 -1.24 -10.11 31.82
CA LEU A 58 -2.00 -10.78 30.77
C LEU A 58 -2.71 -9.75 29.87
N LEU A 59 -3.31 -8.71 30.45
CA LEU A 59 -3.93 -7.63 29.68
C LEU A 59 -2.92 -6.86 28.84
N PHE A 60 -1.74 -6.53 29.38
CA PHE A 60 -0.67 -5.88 28.61
C PHE A 60 -0.10 -6.78 27.51
N ALA A 61 0.04 -8.09 27.76
CA ALA A 61 0.49 -9.04 26.75
C ALA A 61 -0.51 -9.08 25.58
N LEU A 62 -1.80 -9.27 25.87
CA LEU A 62 -2.85 -9.29 24.85
C LEU A 62 -2.97 -7.94 24.13
N GLY A 63 -2.95 -6.84 24.87
CA GLY A 63 -3.00 -5.49 24.29
C GLY A 63 -1.81 -5.20 23.38
N GLY A 64 -0.60 -5.53 23.82
CA GLY A 64 0.62 -5.38 23.03
C GLY A 64 0.58 -6.22 21.76
N LEU A 65 0.11 -7.47 21.86
CA LEU A 65 -0.07 -8.36 20.71
C LEU A 65 -1.04 -7.75 19.68
N VAL A 66 -2.21 -7.28 20.13
CA VAL A 66 -3.23 -6.66 19.27
C VAL A 66 -2.67 -5.40 18.60
N VAL A 67 -2.02 -4.51 19.35
CA VAL A 67 -1.38 -3.30 18.81
C VAL A 67 -0.31 -3.66 17.77
N GLY A 68 0.48 -4.69 18.04
CA GLY A 68 1.50 -5.19 17.13
C GLY A 68 0.92 -5.65 15.79
N PHE A 69 -0.16 -6.43 15.84
CA PHE A 69 -0.89 -6.86 14.64
C PHE A 69 -1.60 -5.73 13.89
N ILE A 70 -2.13 -4.72 14.61
CA ILE A 70 -2.65 -3.50 13.97
C ILE A 70 -1.53 -2.79 13.20
N GLY A 71 -0.34 -2.72 13.78
CA GLY A 71 0.85 -2.19 13.11
C GLY A 71 1.18 -2.95 11.81
N LEU A 72 1.18 -4.28 11.85
CA LEU A 72 1.39 -5.11 10.66
C LEU A 72 0.27 -4.91 9.62
N ALA A 73 -1.00 -4.85 10.03
CA ALA A 73 -2.13 -4.62 9.14
C ALA A 73 -2.05 -3.26 8.45
N ALA A 74 -1.59 -2.22 9.15
CA ALA A 74 -1.37 -0.88 8.61
C ALA A 74 -0.29 -0.85 7.51
N ILE A 75 0.64 -1.82 7.50
CA ILE A 75 1.64 -2.01 6.44
C ILE A 75 1.05 -2.83 5.29
N LEU A 76 0.49 -4.00 5.61
CA LEU A 76 0.06 -4.98 4.62
C LEU A 76 -1.14 -4.49 3.79
N GLY A 77 -2.10 -3.78 4.39
CA GLY A 77 -3.28 -3.29 3.69
C GLY A 77 -2.94 -2.39 2.49
N PRO A 78 -2.21 -1.28 2.68
CA PRO A 78 -1.72 -0.45 1.58
C PRO A 78 -0.83 -1.22 0.59
N ALA A 79 -0.01 -2.16 1.07
CA ALA A 79 0.85 -2.93 0.19
C ALA A 79 0.07 -3.81 -0.77
N PHE A 80 -0.97 -4.52 -0.30
CA PHE A 80 -1.86 -5.28 -1.18
C PHE A 80 -2.52 -4.38 -2.21
N ARG A 81 -2.91 -3.15 -1.86
CA ARG A 81 -3.47 -2.20 -2.84
C ARG A 81 -2.47 -1.81 -3.93
N VAL A 82 -1.16 -1.78 -3.65
CA VAL A 82 -0.12 -1.56 -4.66
C VAL A 82 0.06 -2.79 -5.54
N LEU A 83 -0.01 -3.99 -4.96
CA LEU A 83 0.24 -5.24 -5.68
C LEU A 83 -0.95 -5.67 -6.57
N VAL A 84 -2.19 -5.42 -6.13
CA VAL A 84 -3.43 -5.84 -6.82
C VAL A 84 -3.90 -4.78 -7.83
N VAL A 85 -3.02 -3.92 -8.34
CA VAL A 85 -3.45 -2.90 -9.31
C VAL A 85 -3.78 -3.58 -10.64
N GLU A 86 -5.07 -3.73 -10.89
CA GLU A 86 -5.67 -4.03 -12.18
C GLU A 86 -5.39 -2.88 -13.15
N THR A 87 -4.93 -3.22 -14.35
CA THR A 87 -4.80 -2.25 -15.45
C THR A 87 -6.19 -1.86 -15.91
N ARG A 88 -6.66 -0.68 -15.49
CA ARG A 88 -7.93 -0.12 -15.97
C ARG A 88 -7.74 0.68 -17.26
N THR A 89 -8.76 0.66 -18.10
CA THR A 89 -8.79 1.43 -19.36
C THR A 89 -9.20 2.89 -19.11
N VAL A 90 -8.92 3.80 -20.05
CA VAL A 90 -9.33 5.22 -19.98
C VAL A 90 -10.84 5.32 -19.78
N ARG A 91 -11.60 4.42 -20.41
CA ARG A 91 -13.06 4.36 -20.31
C ARG A 91 -13.51 4.10 -18.88
N GLU A 92 -12.94 3.07 -18.25
CA GLU A 92 -13.22 2.75 -16.84
C GLU A 92 -12.75 3.86 -15.92
N PHE A 93 -11.58 4.45 -16.19
CA PHE A 93 -11.03 5.57 -15.42
C PHE A 93 -11.90 6.83 -15.54
N ALA A 94 -12.47 7.09 -16.71
CA ALA A 94 -13.31 8.25 -16.97
C ALA A 94 -14.59 8.23 -16.13
N VAL A 95 -15.21 7.07 -15.97
CA VAL A 95 -16.46 6.89 -15.20
C VAL A 95 -16.25 6.45 -13.75
N ALA A 96 -15.02 6.12 -13.35
CA ALA A 96 -14.67 5.73 -12.00
C ALA A 96 -15.11 6.79 -10.97
N THR A 97 -15.77 6.34 -9.91
CA THR A 97 -16.27 7.18 -8.81
C THR A 97 -15.42 7.05 -7.55
N GLU A 98 -14.44 6.13 -7.54
CA GLU A 98 -13.61 5.95 -6.35
C GLU A 98 -12.77 7.22 -6.08
N PRO A 99 -12.63 7.64 -4.80
CA PRO A 99 -11.95 8.89 -4.46
C PRO A 99 -10.51 8.98 -4.96
N GLU A 100 -9.82 7.84 -5.07
CA GLU A 100 -8.44 7.79 -5.58
C GLU A 100 -8.35 8.13 -7.07
N PHE A 101 -9.30 7.65 -7.88
CA PHE A 101 -9.33 7.95 -9.31
C PHE A 101 -9.77 9.38 -9.55
N THR A 102 -10.74 9.89 -8.78
CA THR A 102 -11.18 11.29 -8.87
C THR A 102 -10.01 12.26 -8.69
N ARG A 103 -9.19 12.08 -7.63
CA ARG A 103 -8.01 12.93 -7.40
C ARG A 103 -6.94 12.84 -8.49
N VAL A 104 -6.81 11.69 -9.16
CA VAL A 104 -5.89 11.54 -10.29
C VAL A 104 -6.50 12.23 -11.51
N ARG A 105 -7.79 12.03 -11.76
CA ARG A 105 -8.53 12.60 -12.88
C ARG A 105 -8.47 14.13 -12.85
N ASP A 106 -8.71 14.75 -11.71
CA ASP A 106 -8.67 16.22 -11.56
C ASP A 106 -7.28 16.79 -11.91
N ARG A 107 -6.22 16.11 -11.49
CA ARG A 107 -4.84 16.48 -11.84
C ARG A 107 -4.56 16.32 -13.32
N LEU A 108 -4.99 15.21 -13.90
CA LEU A 108 -4.76 14.92 -15.32
C LEU A 108 -5.61 15.81 -16.25
N ILE A 109 -6.83 16.19 -15.84
CA ILE A 109 -7.66 17.13 -16.61
C ILE A 109 -6.90 18.44 -16.79
N THR A 110 -6.33 18.98 -15.72
CA THR A 110 -5.55 20.24 -15.80
C THR A 110 -4.37 20.13 -16.78
N ARG A 111 -3.76 18.94 -16.86
CA ARG A 111 -2.61 18.68 -17.74
C ARG A 111 -3.00 18.51 -19.21
N TYR A 112 -4.10 17.81 -19.48
CA TYR A 112 -4.50 17.39 -20.83
C TYR A 112 -5.68 18.18 -21.39
N GLN A 113 -6.17 19.21 -20.69
CA GLN A 113 -7.30 20.02 -21.14
C GLN A 113 -7.09 20.60 -22.55
N ALA A 114 -5.85 20.98 -22.89
CA ALA A 114 -5.52 21.52 -24.21
C ALA A 114 -5.61 20.47 -25.34
N GLU A 115 -5.56 19.18 -25.00
CA GLU A 115 -5.67 18.09 -25.98
C GLU A 115 -7.12 17.72 -26.29
N PHE A 116 -8.07 18.11 -25.43
CA PHE A 116 -9.47 17.77 -25.61
C PHE A 116 -10.11 18.54 -26.76
N PRO A 117 -11.09 17.94 -27.46
CA PRO A 117 -11.84 18.65 -28.49
C PRO A 117 -12.61 19.84 -27.91
N ALA A 118 -12.93 20.82 -28.78
CA ALA A 118 -13.62 22.03 -28.38
C ALA A 118 -14.94 21.73 -27.65
N GLY A 119 -15.16 22.37 -26.49
CA GLY A 119 -16.35 22.18 -25.66
C GLY A 119 -16.30 20.97 -24.72
N VAL A 120 -15.27 20.12 -24.81
CA VAL A 120 -15.05 19.01 -23.88
C VAL A 120 -14.08 19.41 -22.77
N ASN A 121 -14.51 19.24 -21.52
CA ASN A 121 -13.75 19.63 -20.32
C ASN A 121 -13.50 18.48 -19.34
N SER A 122 -13.78 17.24 -19.75
CA SER A 122 -13.63 16.05 -18.90
C SER A 122 -13.21 14.84 -19.72
N PHE A 123 -12.55 13.87 -19.08
CA PHE A 123 -12.22 12.59 -19.72
C PHE A 123 -13.47 11.82 -20.14
N GLU A 124 -14.55 11.88 -19.37
CA GLU A 124 -15.83 11.26 -19.72
C GLU A 124 -16.42 11.90 -20.98
N GLY A 125 -16.41 13.23 -21.07
CA GLY A 125 -16.83 13.95 -22.27
C GLY A 125 -15.97 13.61 -23.48
N TYR A 126 -14.66 13.42 -23.29
CA TYR A 126 -13.76 13.06 -24.39
C TYR A 126 -14.03 11.63 -24.87
N VAL A 127 -14.12 10.65 -23.96
CA VAL A 127 -14.48 9.26 -24.30
C VAL A 127 -15.82 9.21 -25.02
N LYS A 128 -16.83 9.93 -24.53
CA LYS A 128 -18.15 9.99 -25.15
C LYS A 128 -18.11 10.58 -26.56
N ALA A 129 -17.38 11.68 -26.76
CA ALA A 129 -17.22 12.29 -28.08
C ALA A 129 -16.55 11.33 -29.08
N VAL A 130 -15.53 10.59 -28.63
CA VAL A 130 -14.85 9.57 -29.44
C VAL A 130 -15.78 8.41 -29.76
N ASP A 131 -16.61 7.97 -28.81
CA ASP A 131 -17.59 6.90 -29.04
C ASP A 131 -18.66 7.27 -30.05
N GLU A 132 -19.18 8.49 -29.95
CA GLU A 132 -20.16 9.01 -30.89
C GLU A 132 -19.56 9.13 -32.30
N ALA A 133 -18.34 9.68 -32.43
CA ALA A 133 -17.63 9.76 -33.70
C ALA A 133 -17.38 8.38 -34.30
N HIS A 134 -16.84 7.45 -33.50
CA HIS A 134 -16.59 6.08 -33.93
C HIS A 134 -17.88 5.35 -34.33
N GLY A 135 -19.00 5.61 -33.64
CA GLY A 135 -20.33 5.11 -33.99
C GLY A 135 -20.81 5.63 -35.35
N ARG A 136 -20.65 6.94 -35.63
CA ARG A 136 -21.00 7.54 -36.92
C ARG A 136 -20.17 6.97 -38.07
N LEU A 137 -18.86 6.82 -37.89
CA LEU A 137 -17.97 6.21 -38.89
C LEU A 137 -18.36 4.76 -39.20
N LYS A 138 -18.72 3.98 -38.18
CA LYS A 138 -19.19 2.58 -38.36
C LYS A 138 -20.47 2.47 -39.19
N LEU A 139 -21.32 3.50 -39.19
CA LEU A 139 -22.53 3.56 -40.02
C LEU A 139 -22.25 4.03 -41.45
N GLY A 140 -20.98 4.16 -41.85
CA GLY A 140 -20.56 4.61 -43.18
C GLY A 140 -20.38 6.12 -43.30
N GLY A 141 -20.33 6.85 -42.17
CA GLY A 141 -19.96 8.26 -42.18
C GLY A 141 -18.51 8.47 -42.66
N THR A 142 -18.26 9.60 -43.35
CA THR A 142 -16.94 9.97 -43.89
C THR A 142 -16.51 11.38 -43.45
N ASP A 143 -16.99 11.83 -42.30
CA ASP A 143 -16.61 13.15 -41.77
C ASP A 143 -15.13 13.12 -41.34
N ALA A 144 -14.32 13.99 -41.94
CA ALA A 144 -12.90 14.11 -41.64
C ALA A 144 -12.65 14.45 -40.15
N THR A 145 -13.53 15.22 -39.53
CA THR A 145 -13.44 15.58 -38.11
C THR A 145 -13.58 14.37 -37.20
N ASP A 146 -14.49 13.46 -37.54
CA ASP A 146 -14.70 12.22 -36.78
C ASP A 146 -13.51 11.27 -36.94
N MET A 147 -12.95 11.18 -38.15
CA MET A 147 -11.74 10.39 -38.42
C MET A 147 -10.55 10.92 -37.63
N ASP A 148 -10.28 12.22 -37.72
CA ASP A 148 -9.19 12.88 -36.99
C ASP A 148 -9.33 12.71 -35.47
N LEU A 149 -10.56 12.80 -34.94
CA LEU A 149 -10.83 12.62 -33.52
C LEU A 149 -10.54 11.18 -33.05
N VAL A 150 -10.95 10.18 -33.83
CA VAL A 150 -10.73 8.77 -33.51
C VAL A 150 -9.24 8.40 -33.65
N ASP A 151 -8.55 8.93 -34.67
CA ASP A 151 -7.13 8.73 -34.87
C ASP A 151 -6.32 9.37 -33.73
N LYS A 152 -6.67 10.61 -33.35
CA LYS A 152 -6.09 11.27 -32.18
C LYS A 152 -6.31 10.46 -30.90
N ALA A 153 -7.55 10.00 -30.65
CA ALA A 153 -7.85 9.20 -29.46
C ALA A 153 -7.06 7.88 -29.42
N THR A 154 -6.76 7.29 -30.58
CA THR A 154 -5.92 6.10 -30.69
C THR A 154 -4.49 6.36 -30.22
N ALA A 155 -3.96 7.57 -30.46
CA ALA A 155 -2.66 8.00 -29.96
C ALA A 155 -2.69 8.43 -28.48
N ASP A 156 -3.74 9.13 -28.06
CA ASP A 156 -3.86 9.73 -26.71
C ASP A 156 -4.19 8.70 -25.62
N PHE A 157 -5.08 7.74 -25.89
CA PHE A 157 -5.57 6.81 -24.87
C PHE A 157 -4.46 5.95 -24.23
N PRO A 158 -3.46 5.42 -24.96
CA PRO A 158 -2.31 4.76 -24.34
C PRO A 158 -1.53 5.67 -23.39
N VAL A 159 -1.36 6.95 -23.73
CA VAL A 159 -0.66 7.94 -22.89
C VAL A 159 -1.46 8.22 -21.63
N PHE A 160 -2.77 8.45 -21.75
CA PHE A 160 -3.65 8.69 -20.62
C PHE A 160 -3.73 7.47 -19.68
N ASN A 161 -3.83 6.26 -20.25
CA ASN A 161 -3.79 5.02 -19.48
C ASN A 161 -2.50 4.89 -18.67
N ALA A 162 -1.36 5.14 -19.31
CA ALA A 162 -0.06 5.03 -18.66
C ALA A 162 0.09 6.07 -17.53
N ASP A 163 -0.31 7.32 -17.76
CA ASP A 163 -0.19 8.40 -16.78
C ASP A 163 -1.18 8.21 -15.61
N ALA A 164 -2.43 7.83 -15.90
CA ALA A 164 -3.44 7.53 -14.89
C ALA A 164 -3.01 6.33 -14.03
N GLY A 165 -2.59 5.23 -14.67
CA GLY A 165 -2.10 4.04 -14.00
C GLY A 165 -0.91 4.36 -13.08
N PHE A 166 0.09 5.06 -13.61
CA PHE A 166 1.26 5.45 -12.84
C PHE A 166 0.89 6.32 -11.63
N ASN A 167 0.05 7.34 -11.79
CA ASN A 167 -0.33 8.22 -10.68
C ASN A 167 -1.15 7.51 -9.61
N VAL A 168 -2.03 6.56 -9.99
CA VAL A 168 -2.76 5.72 -9.03
C VAL A 168 -1.79 4.86 -8.21
N VAL A 169 -0.86 4.15 -8.88
CA VAL A 169 0.14 3.33 -8.18
C VAL A 169 1.03 4.18 -7.29
N ARG A 170 1.47 5.34 -7.77
CA ARG A 170 2.27 6.28 -6.98
C ARG A 170 1.56 6.75 -5.72
N ASN A 171 0.27 7.11 -5.79
CA ASN A 171 -0.49 7.52 -4.61
C ASN A 171 -0.64 6.37 -3.61
N ARG A 172 -0.90 5.14 -4.11
CA ARG A 172 -0.99 3.94 -3.26
C ARG A 172 0.35 3.63 -2.59
N PHE A 173 1.45 3.81 -3.31
CA PHE A 173 2.79 3.63 -2.78
C PHE A 173 3.14 4.69 -1.71
N ALA A 174 2.71 5.94 -1.88
CA ALA A 174 2.86 6.96 -0.85
C ALA A 174 2.09 6.60 0.44
N SER A 175 0.89 6.05 0.31
CA SER A 175 0.14 5.50 1.45
C SER A 175 0.87 4.32 2.11
N LEU A 176 1.52 3.45 1.32
CA LEU A 176 2.36 2.38 1.85
C LEU A 176 3.57 2.92 2.62
N GLN A 177 4.23 3.98 2.14
CA GLN A 177 5.34 4.61 2.87
C GLN A 177 4.88 5.13 4.24
N CYS A 178 3.73 5.80 4.30
CA CYS A 178 3.13 6.23 5.57
C CYS A 178 2.81 5.03 6.46
N GLY A 179 2.18 4.00 5.89
CA GLY A 179 1.86 2.75 6.58
C GLY A 179 3.11 2.05 7.14
N LEU A 180 4.23 2.07 6.43
CA LEU A 180 5.52 1.55 6.90
C LEU A 180 6.03 2.32 8.11
N VAL A 181 6.04 3.65 8.07
CA VAL A 181 6.53 4.46 9.20
C VAL A 181 5.67 4.22 10.44
N PHE A 182 4.35 4.42 10.35
CA PHE A 182 3.47 4.28 11.50
C PHE A 182 3.32 2.83 11.94
N GLY A 183 3.10 1.92 10.99
CA GLY A 183 2.90 0.50 11.26
C GLY A 183 4.12 -0.16 11.88
N THR A 184 5.34 0.23 11.49
CA THR A 184 6.57 -0.28 12.12
C THR A 184 6.69 0.19 13.55
N ILE A 185 6.42 1.48 13.83
CA ILE A 185 6.44 2.01 15.20
C ILE A 185 5.42 1.27 16.07
N LEU A 186 4.17 1.13 15.60
CA LEU A 186 3.14 0.38 16.32
C LEU A 186 3.53 -1.07 16.54
N ALA A 187 4.09 -1.74 15.52
CA ALA A 187 4.53 -3.13 15.60
C ALA A 187 5.62 -3.31 16.66
N ILE A 188 6.65 -2.46 16.64
CA ILE A 188 7.76 -2.50 17.60
C ILE A 188 7.26 -2.27 19.02
N LEU A 189 6.44 -1.24 19.24
CA LEU A 189 5.93 -0.92 20.57
C LEU A 189 5.00 -2.02 21.09
N GLY A 190 4.07 -2.49 20.24
CA GLY A 190 3.13 -3.54 20.59
C GLY A 190 3.83 -4.86 20.93
N PHE A 191 4.68 -5.35 20.04
CA PHE A 191 5.43 -6.59 20.27
C PHE A 191 6.46 -6.46 21.39
N GLY A 192 7.04 -5.28 21.60
CA GLY A 192 7.92 -5.01 22.74
C GLY A 192 7.19 -5.10 24.08
N VAL A 193 6.01 -4.49 24.20
CA VAL A 193 5.15 -4.59 25.40
C VAL A 193 4.71 -6.04 25.61
N PHE A 194 4.31 -6.73 24.54
CA PHE A 194 3.96 -8.15 24.60
C PHE A 194 5.12 -8.99 25.13
N ALA A 195 6.32 -8.84 24.57
CA ALA A 195 7.50 -9.61 24.97
C ALA A 195 7.87 -9.37 26.44
N TRP A 196 7.83 -8.10 26.89
CA TRP A 196 8.08 -7.74 28.28
C TRP A 196 7.03 -8.31 29.24
N ALA A 197 5.75 -8.20 28.89
CA ALA A 197 4.66 -8.67 29.74
C ALA A 197 4.66 -10.20 29.85
N ALA A 198 4.93 -10.90 28.76
CA ALA A 198 5.00 -12.36 28.70
C ALA A 198 6.24 -12.92 29.41
N ASN A 199 7.38 -12.21 29.39
CA ASN A 199 8.63 -12.66 29.98
C ASN A 199 9.22 -11.57 30.90
N PRO A 200 8.77 -11.49 32.16
CA PRO A 200 9.26 -10.48 33.08
C PRO A 200 10.73 -10.80 33.43
N PRO A 201 11.56 -9.78 33.68
CA PRO A 201 12.89 -10.04 34.23
C PRO A 201 12.74 -10.77 35.57
N PRO A 202 13.60 -11.75 35.87
CA PRO A 202 13.56 -12.45 37.14
C PRO A 202 13.70 -11.44 38.28
N PRO A 203 13.03 -11.66 39.42
CA PRO A 203 13.18 -10.80 40.59
C PRO A 203 14.66 -10.72 40.97
N LYS A 204 15.15 -9.50 41.23
CA LYS A 204 16.54 -9.31 41.68
C LYS A 204 16.75 -10.17 42.92
N SER A 205 17.71 -11.08 42.88
CA SER A 205 18.06 -11.89 44.05
C SER A 205 18.43 -10.95 45.19
N THR A 206 17.77 -11.10 46.33
CA THR A 206 18.15 -10.36 47.54
C THR A 206 19.59 -10.76 47.86
N PRO A 207 20.54 -9.80 47.98
CA PRO A 207 21.91 -10.15 48.33
C PRO A 207 21.88 -11.00 49.60
N PRO A 208 22.70 -12.06 49.70
CA PRO A 208 22.69 -12.92 50.87
C PRO A 208 22.90 -12.03 52.08
N ALA A 209 21.97 -12.08 53.03
CA ALA A 209 22.12 -11.39 54.30
C ALA A 209 23.49 -11.80 54.82
N PHE A 210 24.39 -10.83 54.98
CA PHE A 210 25.77 -11.03 55.41
C PHE A 210 25.77 -12.09 56.51
N SER A 211 26.15 -13.34 56.18
CA SER A 211 26.30 -14.35 57.19
C SER A 211 27.61 -13.98 57.88
N LEU A 212 27.50 -13.24 58.99
CA LEU A 212 28.56 -13.13 59.96
C LEU A 212 28.83 -14.54 60.51
N THR A 213 29.55 -15.35 59.74
CA THR A 213 30.13 -16.59 60.21
C THR A 213 31.24 -16.17 61.14
N ILE A 214 30.91 -16.00 62.42
CA ILE A 214 31.90 -15.84 63.48
C ILE A 214 32.67 -17.17 63.51
N GLN A 215 33.82 -17.22 62.85
CA GLN A 215 34.79 -18.30 63.03
C GLN A 215 35.26 -18.26 64.49
N GLY A 216 34.61 -19.06 65.34
CA GLY A 216 35.14 -19.38 66.66
C GLY A 216 36.46 -20.13 66.48
N LYS A 217 37.57 -19.50 66.85
CA LYS A 217 38.83 -20.20 67.13
C LYS A 217 38.57 -21.11 68.34
N GLN A 218 38.65 -22.43 68.12
CA GLN A 218 38.90 -23.38 69.21
C GLN A 218 40.37 -23.35 69.59
#